data_AF-A0A376WTF9-F1
#
_entry.id   AF-A0A376WTF9-F1
#
_cell.length_a   1.000
_cell.length_b   1.000
_cell.length_c   1.000
_cell.angle_alpha   90.00
_cell.angle_beta   90.00
_cell.angle_gamma   90.00
#
_symmetry.space_group_name_H-M   'P 1'
#
loop_
_entity.id
_entity.type
_entity.pdbx_description
1 polymer ?
#
loop_
_entity_poly.entity_id
_entity_poly.type
_entity_poly.pdbx_seq_one_letter_code
_entity_poly.pdbx_strand_id
1 'polypeptide(L)'
;MINALQAEVGEITQPEPAPAQPDETVSEADAEANKAIEYLNNVMDMQSTDMAEIRNARGNVREAIAALQAAGRFEENEELVNGAARHLADLLVAIQKAGVAA
;
A
#
# COMPACT_ATOMS: atom_id res chain seq x y z
N MET A 1 8.79 -70.79 -32.21
CA MET A 1 7.96 -69.98 -31.31
C MET A 1 8.41 -68.54 -31.42
N ILE A 2 7.42 -67.66 -31.50
CA ILE A 2 7.49 -66.21 -31.70
C ILE A 2 8.01 -65.53 -30.42
N ASN A 3 8.93 -64.56 -30.52
CA ASN A 3 8.67 -63.18 -30.07
C ASN A 3 9.88 -62.25 -30.34
N ALA A 4 9.60 -61.22 -31.13
CA ALA A 4 10.34 -59.97 -31.19
C ALA A 4 10.04 -59.14 -29.94
N LEU A 5 10.96 -58.25 -29.54
CA LEU A 5 10.63 -56.90 -29.03
C LEU A 5 11.90 -56.06 -28.88
N GLN A 6 11.84 -54.90 -29.55
CA GLN A 6 12.71 -53.74 -29.42
C GLN A 6 12.60 -53.09 -28.03
N ALA A 7 13.67 -52.40 -27.63
CA ALA A 7 13.60 -51.20 -26.79
C ALA A 7 14.88 -50.40 -27.11
N GLU A 8 14.87 -49.60 -28.17
CA GLU A 8 14.60 -48.17 -28.12
C GLU A 8 15.52 -47.40 -27.16
N VAL A 9 16.32 -46.56 -27.81
CA VAL A 9 17.23 -45.57 -27.26
C VAL A 9 16.43 -44.65 -26.34
N GLY A 10 16.57 -44.85 -25.03
CA GLY A 10 16.04 -43.94 -24.01
C GLY A 10 16.82 -42.63 -24.05
N GLU A 11 16.29 -41.69 -24.80
CA GLU A 11 16.58 -40.27 -24.73
C GLU A 11 16.54 -39.82 -23.26
N ILE A 12 17.70 -39.44 -22.72
CA ILE A 12 17.82 -38.79 -21.42
C ILE A 12 17.13 -37.42 -21.54
N THR A 13 15.84 -37.40 -21.25
CA THR A 13 15.09 -36.17 -21.03
C THR A 13 15.70 -35.47 -19.82
N GLN A 14 16.45 -34.42 -20.10
CA GLN A 14 16.89 -33.44 -19.12
C GLN A 14 15.62 -32.92 -18.41
N PRO A 15 15.53 -32.96 -17.07
CA PRO A 15 14.35 -32.43 -16.38
C PRO A 15 14.24 -30.95 -16.72
N GLU A 16 13.11 -30.57 -17.29
CA GLU A 16 12.72 -29.19 -17.54
C GLU A 16 12.90 -28.39 -16.24
N PRO A 17 13.62 -27.25 -16.24
CA PRO A 17 13.71 -26.43 -15.05
C PRO A 17 12.30 -25.99 -14.66
N ALA A 18 11.87 -26.36 -13.45
CA ALA A 18 10.59 -25.93 -12.91
C ALA A 18 10.45 -24.41 -13.11
N PRO A 19 9.28 -23.91 -13.58
CA PRO A 19 9.10 -22.49 -13.78
C PRO A 19 9.47 -21.78 -12.48
N ALA A 20 10.38 -20.81 -12.58
CA ALA A 20 10.73 -19.93 -11.49
C ALA A 20 9.40 -19.40 -10.92
N GLN A 21 9.10 -19.76 -9.67
CA GLN A 21 8.01 -19.12 -8.96
C GLN A 21 8.31 -17.62 -9.04
N PRO A 22 7.36 -16.77 -9.48
CA PRO A 22 7.59 -15.35 -9.42
C PRO A 22 7.96 -15.05 -7.97
N ASP A 23 9.18 -14.53 -7.77
CA ASP A 23 9.52 -13.88 -6.51
C ASP A 23 8.33 -12.97 -6.21
N GLU A 24 7.77 -13.09 -5.02
CA GLU A 24 6.71 -12.24 -4.52
C GLU A 24 7.32 -10.85 -4.25
N THR A 25 7.84 -10.22 -5.30
CA THR A 25 8.32 -8.85 -5.27
C THR A 25 7.07 -8.02 -5.06
N VAL A 26 6.96 -7.43 -3.86
CA VAL A 26 5.97 -6.39 -3.54
C VAL A 26 5.87 -5.46 -4.74
N SER A 27 4.68 -5.38 -5.35
CA SER A 27 4.47 -4.52 -6.51
C SER A 27 4.81 -3.08 -6.14
N GLU A 28 5.22 -2.26 -7.11
CA GLU A 28 5.43 -0.81 -6.87
C GLU A 28 4.18 -0.17 -6.25
N ALA A 29 2.98 -0.62 -6.67
CA ALA A 29 1.71 -0.19 -6.09
C ALA A 29 1.57 -0.59 -4.60
N ASP A 30 2.02 -1.78 -4.23
CA ASP A 30 1.95 -2.26 -2.84
C ASP A 30 2.96 -1.51 -1.96
N ALA A 31 4.15 -1.20 -2.49
CA ALA A 31 5.14 -0.39 -1.81
C ALA A 31 4.62 1.03 -1.56
N GLU A 32 4.00 1.67 -2.55
CA GLU A 32 3.36 2.98 -2.39
C GLU A 32 2.17 2.93 -1.42
N ALA A 33 1.37 1.87 -1.43
CA ALA A 33 0.30 1.68 -0.45
C ALA A 33 0.86 1.55 0.98
N ASN A 34 1.98 0.85 1.18
CA ASN A 34 2.61 0.74 2.50
C ASN A 34 3.11 2.11 3.00
N LYS A 35 3.73 2.91 2.13
CA LYS A 35 4.12 4.29 2.47
C LYS A 35 2.91 5.16 2.80
N ALA A 36 1.82 5.01 2.04
CA ALA A 36 0.57 5.72 2.30
C ALA A 36 0.00 5.38 3.68
N ILE A 37 -0.01 4.09 4.06
CA ILE A 37 -0.47 3.65 5.39
C ILE A 37 0.42 4.23 6.49
N GLU A 38 1.74 4.16 6.33
CA GLU A 38 2.69 4.77 7.29
C GLU A 38 2.43 6.27 7.44
N TYR A 39 2.26 6.97 6.32
CA TYR A 39 1.95 8.40 6.31
C TYR A 39 0.64 8.72 7.05
N LEU A 40 -0.43 7.96 6.81
CA LEU A 40 -1.72 8.16 7.48
C LEU A 40 -1.63 7.93 8.99
N ASN A 41 -0.85 6.95 9.44
CA ASN A 41 -0.60 6.74 10.87
C ASN A 41 0.17 7.93 11.48
N ASN A 42 1.20 8.43 10.80
CA ASN A 42 1.92 9.63 11.26
C ASN A 42 1.02 10.87 11.31
N VAL A 43 0.06 10.99 10.39
CA VAL A 43 -0.95 12.06 10.44
C VAL A 43 -1.83 11.92 11.67
N MET A 44 -2.23 10.71 12.08
CA MET A 44 -3.04 10.50 13.28
C MET A 44 -2.32 10.94 14.57
N ASP A 45 -0.99 10.82 14.61
CA ASP A 45 -0.18 11.25 15.75
C ASP A 45 0.30 12.71 15.64
N MET A 46 0.02 13.39 14.52
CA MET A 46 0.47 14.74 14.25
C MET A 46 -0.12 15.74 15.26
N GLN A 47 0.73 16.59 15.83
CA GLN A 47 0.31 17.76 16.61
C GLN A 47 0.94 19.00 16.00
N SER A 48 0.11 19.88 15.45
CA SER A 48 0.59 21.13 14.86
C SER A 48 -0.42 22.26 15.07
N THR A 49 0.10 23.47 15.21
CA THR A 49 -0.66 24.72 15.16
C THR A 49 -0.40 25.51 13.88
N ASP A 50 0.41 24.97 12.96
CA ASP A 50 0.71 25.60 11.67
C ASP A 50 -0.35 25.22 10.62
N MET A 51 -1.11 26.24 10.20
CA MET A 51 -2.16 26.09 9.18
C MET A 51 -1.63 25.66 7.82
N ALA A 52 -0.40 26.03 7.46
CA ALA A 52 0.21 25.64 6.19
C ALA A 52 0.56 24.14 6.21
N GLU A 53 1.15 23.66 7.30
CA GLU A 53 1.49 22.25 7.50
C GLU A 53 0.24 21.36 7.46
N ILE A 54 -0.83 21.75 8.17
CA ILE A 54 -2.09 20.99 8.19
C ILE A 54 -2.74 20.95 6.81
N ARG A 55 -2.67 22.04 6.03
CA ARG A 55 -3.19 22.04 4.64
C ARG A 55 -2.39 21.14 3.72
N ASN A 56 -1.06 21.15 3.85
CA ASN A 56 -0.19 20.25 3.10
C ASN A 56 -0.50 18.80 3.45
N ALA A 57 -0.66 18.48 4.73
CA ALA A 57 -1.02 17.14 5.17
C ALA A 57 -2.35 16.67 4.57
N ARG A 58 -3.36 17.55 4.49
CA ARG A 58 -4.62 17.24 3.80
C ARG A 58 -4.45 16.96 2.31
N GLY A 59 -3.48 17.61 1.65
CA GLY A 59 -3.11 17.30 0.26
C GLY A 59 -2.54 15.89 0.14
N ASN A 60 -1.56 15.58 0.98
CA ASN A 60 -0.89 14.28 1.00
C ASN A 60 -1.82 13.13 1.41
N VAL A 61 -2.82 13.36 2.26
CA VAL A 61 -3.87 12.35 2.54
C VAL A 61 -4.61 11.96 1.27
N ARG A 62 -4.84 12.88 0.32
CA ARG A 62 -5.46 12.53 -0.98
C ARG A 62 -4.55 11.71 -1.86
N GLU A 63 -3.23 11.95 -1.80
CA GLU A 63 -2.23 11.15 -2.51
C GLU A 63 -2.16 9.73 -1.91
N ALA A 64 -2.19 9.62 -0.58
CA ALA A 64 -2.27 8.34 0.12
C ALA A 64 -3.52 7.54 -0.28
N ILE A 65 -4.68 8.20 -0.42
CA ILE A 65 -5.91 7.57 -0.95
C ILE A 65 -5.69 7.02 -2.36
N ALA A 66 -5.07 7.80 -3.25
CA ALA A 66 -4.81 7.37 -4.62
C ALA A 66 -3.88 6.15 -4.67
N ALA A 67 -2.83 6.11 -3.84
CA ALA A 67 -1.93 4.97 -3.72
C ALA A 67 -2.66 3.71 -3.21
N LEU A 68 -3.49 3.86 -2.18
CA LEU A 68 -4.32 2.77 -1.66
C LEU A 68 -5.31 2.23 -2.70
N GLN A 69 -5.93 3.11 -3.48
CA GLN A 69 -6.83 2.72 -4.57
C GLN A 69 -6.09 1.99 -5.69
N ALA A 70 -4.90 2.47 -6.07
CA ALA A 70 -4.06 1.84 -7.10
C ALA A 70 -3.62 0.42 -6.71
N ALA A 71 -3.39 0.18 -5.42
CA ALA A 71 -3.10 -1.15 -4.88
C ALA A 71 -4.35 -2.01 -4.60
N GLY A 72 -5.56 -1.47 -4.77
CA GLY A 72 -6.80 -2.17 -4.41
C GLY A 72 -7.01 -2.35 -2.90
N ARG A 73 -6.30 -1.58 -2.08
CA ARG A 73 -6.27 -1.68 -0.61
C ARG A 73 -7.00 -0.54 0.09
N PHE A 74 -7.83 0.20 -0.63
CA PHE A 74 -8.55 1.33 -0.05
C PHE A 74 -9.62 0.88 0.96
N GLU A 75 -10.44 -0.11 0.62
CA GLU A 75 -11.56 -0.54 1.48
C GLU A 75 -11.09 -1.03 2.85
N GLU A 76 -10.00 -1.80 2.90
CA GLU A 76 -9.41 -2.28 4.17
C GLU A 76 -8.77 -1.17 5.01
N ASN A 77 -8.43 -0.03 4.39
CA ASN A 77 -7.77 1.12 5.04
C ASN A 77 -8.69 2.36 5.12
N GLU A 78 -9.97 2.24 4.80
CA GLU A 78 -10.89 3.38 4.73
C GLU A 78 -11.04 4.07 6.09
N GLU A 79 -11.10 3.30 7.18
CA GLU A 79 -11.20 3.85 8.53
C GLU A 79 -9.96 4.66 8.91
N LEU A 80 -8.76 4.21 8.52
CA LEU A 80 -7.51 4.92 8.74
C LEU A 80 -7.47 6.24 7.97
N VAL A 81 -7.89 6.22 6.69
CA VAL A 81 -8.01 7.44 5.85
C VAL A 81 -8.98 8.44 6.49
N ASN A 82 -10.16 7.97 6.88
CA ASN A 82 -11.20 8.82 7.47
C ASN A 82 -10.76 9.38 8.82
N GLY A 83 -10.07 8.57 9.64
CA GLY A 83 -9.45 8.99 10.89
C GLY A 83 -8.45 10.12 10.66
N ALA A 84 -7.50 9.94 9.75
CA ALA A 84 -6.48 10.93 9.44
C ALA A 84 -7.10 12.25 8.94
N ALA A 85 -8.09 12.18 8.04
CA ALA A 85 -8.80 13.35 7.54
C ALA A 85 -9.55 14.10 8.66
N ARG A 86 -10.18 13.35 9.58
CA ARG A 86 -10.89 13.91 10.73
C ARG A 86 -9.94 14.58 11.71
N HIS A 87 -8.83 13.93 12.04
CA HIS A 87 -7.83 14.50 12.94
C HIS A 87 -7.28 15.84 12.44
N LEU A 88 -6.97 15.92 11.14
CA LEU A 88 -6.57 17.19 10.51
C LEU A 88 -7.66 18.27 10.60
N ALA A 89 -8.93 17.89 10.48
CA ALA A 89 -10.04 18.83 10.67
C ALA A 89 -10.14 19.31 12.12
N ASP A 90 -9.94 18.41 13.09
CA ASP A 90 -9.96 18.72 14.52
C ASP A 90 -8.82 19.69 14.90
N LEU A 91 -7.62 19.52 14.34
CA LEU A 91 -6.50 20.47 14.50
C LEU A 91 -6.87 21.87 13.99
N LEU A 92 -7.49 21.99 12.81
CA LEU A 92 -7.95 23.28 12.28
C LEU A 92 -8.99 23.94 13.20
N VAL A 93 -9.92 23.15 13.73
CA VAL A 93 -10.92 23.63 14.69
C VAL A 93 -10.25 24.11 15.99
N ALA A 94 -9.24 23.40 16.48
CA ALA A 94 -8.50 23.80 17.67
C ALA A 94 -7.78 25.14 17.48
N ILE A 95 -7.11 25.34 16.34
CA ILE A 95 -6.46 26.61 15.98
C ILE A 95 -7.49 27.75 15.92
N GLN A 96 -8.63 27.52 15.25
CA GLN A 96 -9.69 28.53 15.16
C GLN A 96 -10.22 28.94 16.54
N LYS A 97 -10.41 27.98 17.45
CA LYS A 97 -10.86 28.26 18.82
C LYS A 97 -9.82 29.05 19.61
N ALA A 98 -8.54 28.69 19.49
CA ALA A 98 -7.45 29.41 20.15
C ALA A 98 -7.34 30.87 19.67
N GLY A 99 -7.52 31.12 18.37
CA GLY A 99 -7.49 32.47 17.81
C GLY A 99 -8.70 33.35 18.14
N VAL A 100 -9.85 32.76 18.49
CA VAL A 100 -11.06 33.50 18.93
C VAL A 100 -11.01 33.86 20.42
N ALA A 101 -10.23 33.11 21.20
CA ALA A 101 -10.07 33.34 22.64
C ALA A 101 -8.96 34.36 22.99
N ALA A 102 -8.28 34.92 21.98
CA ALA A 102 -7.15 35.83 22.12
C ALA A 102 -7.53 37.30 21.91
#